data_AF-A0AB34SG97-F1
#
_entry.id   AF-A0AB34SG97-F1
#
_cell.length_a   1.000
_cell.length_b   1.000
_cell.length_c   1.000
_cell.angle_alpha   90.00
_cell.angle_beta   90.00
_cell.angle_gamma   90.00
#
_symmetry.space_group_name_H-M   'P 1'
#
loop_
_entity.id
_entity.type
_entity.pdbx_description
1 polymer ?
#
loop_
_entity_poly.entity_id
_entity_poly.type
_entity_poly.pdbx_seq_one_letter_code
_entity_poly.pdbx_strand_id
1 'polypeptide(L)'
;MEVTRENCDELKEETSDYYESGIKLMYGINDKPKLTMQILLGLQHIFAAFGGIIVVPLVIGSALGFDVATSTALMSATILAAGIATFIQSKGIGPIGSKTACIMGTDFTFATPAIAVGSVAGLPGIIGATILGALVEVILSFFIKPIMKFFPPLVTGTVICLIGLTLLPVSIDWAAGGSGASDYGSMINIAIAAFVMIFTILLNHYGKGIISSASILIGMIVGYIICIPLGMIDFSTVKEASWISFPKIFQYGVDFNFKYVIPFIPAYLVTTIETVGCLKAISQVSGIEDDPKRIGKGVLSDGVGSAIAGCLGTFPNTSFSQNVGIIPLTKVASRYVAIMAGILLVILGLLPKFAA
;
A
#
# COMPACT_ATOMS: atom_id res chain seq x y z
N MET A 1 9.97 33.48 25.74
CA MET A 1 10.29 32.17 26.35
C MET A 1 11.59 31.74 25.69
N GLU A 2 12.72 32.12 26.28
CA GLU A 2 14.05 31.79 25.75
C GLU A 2 14.31 30.30 25.99
N VAL A 3 14.37 29.52 24.92
CA VAL A 3 14.90 28.16 24.97
C VAL A 3 16.42 28.30 25.04
N THR A 4 16.97 28.14 26.24
CA THR A 4 18.42 28.12 26.48
C THR A 4 19.06 26.91 25.78
N ARG A 5 20.34 27.03 25.40
CA ARG A 5 21.08 25.95 24.71
C ARG A 5 21.11 24.64 25.50
N GLU A 6 21.10 24.70 26.83
CA GLU A 6 20.98 23.52 27.71
C GLU A 6 19.71 22.72 27.45
N ASN A 7 18.53 23.34 27.35
CA ASN A 7 17.28 22.63 27.03
C ASN A 7 17.31 22.00 25.62
N CYS A 8 18.11 22.55 24.71
CA CYS A 8 18.23 22.04 23.35
C CYS A 8 19.18 20.83 23.27
N ASP A 9 20.15 20.76 24.18
CA ASP A 9 21.09 19.64 24.29
C ASP A 9 20.52 18.52 25.19
N GLU A 10 19.76 18.84 26.25
CA GLU A 10 18.97 17.86 27.02
C GLU A 10 17.86 17.23 26.15
N LEU A 11 17.17 18.00 25.30
CA LEU A 11 16.21 17.43 24.34
C LEU A 11 16.89 16.55 23.28
N LYS A 12 18.16 16.82 22.92
CA LYS A 12 18.95 15.95 22.04
C LYS A 12 19.44 14.71 22.75
N GLU A 13 19.80 14.78 24.02
CA GLU A 13 20.17 13.62 24.84
C GLU A 13 18.96 12.74 25.15
N GLU A 14 17.82 13.30 25.55
CA GLU A 14 16.57 12.54 25.74
C GLU A 14 16.06 11.90 24.44
N THR A 15 16.20 12.60 23.30
CA THR A 15 15.90 11.96 22.02
C THR A 15 16.95 10.90 21.67
N SER A 16 18.25 11.14 21.91
CA SER A 16 19.34 10.18 21.69
C SER A 16 19.16 8.90 22.50
N ASP A 17 18.76 8.98 23.78
CA ASP A 17 18.50 7.81 24.63
C ASP A 17 17.24 7.05 24.19
N TYR A 18 16.22 7.74 23.65
CA TYR A 18 15.11 7.08 22.98
C TYR A 18 15.57 6.33 21.71
N TYR A 19 16.55 6.88 20.97
CA TYR A 19 17.11 6.31 19.74
C TYR A 19 18.17 5.20 19.99
N GLU A 20 18.88 5.21 21.13
CA GLU A 20 19.90 4.21 21.50
C GLU A 20 19.34 2.93 22.13
N SER A 21 18.03 2.89 22.41
CA SER A 21 17.32 1.65 22.76
C SER A 21 17.12 0.74 21.53
N GLY A 22 18.21 0.42 20.83
CA GLY A 22 18.20 -0.38 19.61
C GLY A 22 17.39 -1.66 19.81
N ILE A 23 16.23 -1.73 19.16
CA ILE A 23 15.41 -2.94 19.15
C ILE A 23 16.33 -4.07 18.67
N LYS A 24 16.62 -5.04 19.55
CA LYS A 24 17.45 -6.18 19.18
C LYS A 24 16.73 -6.98 18.09
N LEU A 25 17.13 -6.75 16.85
CA LEU A 25 16.57 -7.43 15.68
C LEU A 25 16.90 -8.92 15.74
N MET A 26 15.91 -9.74 15.40
CA MET A 26 16.11 -11.16 15.14
C MET A 26 16.78 -11.37 13.78
N TYR A 27 16.41 -10.54 12.79
CA TYR A 27 17.03 -10.50 11.48
C TYR A 27 17.21 -9.04 11.04
N GLY A 28 18.45 -8.62 10.83
CA GLY A 28 18.80 -7.33 10.23
C GLY A 28 18.55 -7.30 8.72
N ILE A 29 18.73 -6.12 8.10
CA ILE A 29 18.39 -5.87 6.70
C ILE A 29 19.06 -6.85 5.72
N ASN A 30 20.33 -7.19 5.97
CA ASN A 30 21.10 -8.06 5.08
C ASN A 30 21.10 -9.53 5.51
N ASP A 31 20.42 -9.88 6.60
CA ASP A 31 20.34 -11.26 7.05
C ASP A 31 19.40 -12.04 6.14
N LYS A 32 19.78 -13.27 5.80
CA LYS A 32 18.99 -14.15 4.94
C LYS A 32 18.46 -15.34 5.75
N PRO A 33 17.22 -15.27 6.27
CA PRO A 33 16.59 -16.39 6.95
C PRO A 33 16.52 -17.65 6.08
N LYS A 34 16.26 -18.81 6.68
CA LYS A 34 15.95 -20.04 5.91
C LYS A 34 14.75 -19.80 5.00
N LEU A 35 14.68 -20.49 3.86
CA LEU A 35 13.63 -20.31 2.85
C LEU A 35 12.22 -20.40 3.45
N THR A 36 11.96 -21.41 4.29
CA THR A 36 10.68 -21.57 4.98
C THR A 36 10.31 -20.35 5.81
N MET A 37 11.28 -19.75 6.50
CA MET A 37 11.05 -18.55 7.31
C MET A 37 10.82 -17.32 6.44
N GLN A 38 11.53 -17.20 5.31
CA GLN A 38 11.26 -16.12 4.34
C GLN A 38 9.84 -16.20 3.78
N ILE A 39 9.34 -17.40 3.49
CA ILE A 39 7.96 -17.61 3.00
C ILE A 39 6.95 -17.23 4.09
N LEU A 40 7.13 -17.75 5.32
CA LEU A 40 6.19 -17.48 6.42
C LEU A 40 6.14 -16.00 6.80
N LEU A 41 7.30 -15.37 6.96
CA LEU A 41 7.38 -13.94 7.28
C LEU A 41 6.95 -13.09 6.08
N GLY A 42 7.24 -13.52 4.85
CA GLY A 42 6.79 -12.85 3.63
C GLY A 42 5.26 -12.83 3.54
N LEU A 43 4.60 -13.95 3.83
CA LEU A 43 3.14 -14.03 3.95
C LEU A 43 2.62 -13.10 5.05
N GLN A 44 3.30 -12.99 6.19
CA GLN A 44 2.92 -12.03 7.23
C GLN A 44 2.96 -10.59 6.71
N HIS A 45 4.02 -10.19 6.00
CA HIS A 45 4.09 -8.87 5.38
C HIS A 45 2.95 -8.65 4.37
N ILE A 46 2.64 -9.66 3.55
CA ILE A 46 1.52 -9.61 2.61
C ILE A 46 0.21 -9.39 3.36
N PHE A 47 -0.09 -10.18 4.39
CA PHE A 47 -1.37 -10.10 5.11
C PHE A 47 -1.62 -8.75 5.76
N ALA A 48 -0.56 -8.07 6.19
CA ALA A 48 -0.69 -6.72 6.73
C ALA A 48 -0.86 -5.65 5.65
N ALA A 49 -0.22 -5.82 4.49
CA ALA A 49 -0.38 -4.92 3.34
C ALA A 49 -1.70 -5.15 2.60
N PHE A 50 -2.26 -6.37 2.71
CA PHE A 50 -3.26 -6.90 1.79
C PHE A 50 -4.49 -6.01 1.69
N GLY A 51 -5.02 -5.57 2.84
CA GLY A 51 -6.19 -4.69 2.89
C GLY A 51 -5.98 -3.40 2.09
N GLY A 52 -4.81 -2.75 2.22
CA GLY A 52 -4.55 -1.53 1.44
C GLY A 52 -4.37 -1.79 -0.06
N ILE A 53 -3.70 -2.90 -0.43
CA ILE A 53 -3.46 -3.26 -1.83
C ILE A 53 -4.78 -3.51 -2.59
N ILE A 54 -5.75 -4.19 -1.98
CA ILE A 54 -6.99 -4.57 -2.66
C ILE A 54 -8.08 -3.49 -2.60
N VAL A 55 -8.09 -2.64 -1.57
CA VAL A 55 -9.21 -1.72 -1.36
C VAL A 55 -9.20 -0.58 -2.39
N VAL A 56 -8.04 -0.02 -2.74
CA VAL A 56 -7.97 1.09 -3.70
C VAL A 56 -8.59 0.75 -5.08
N PRO A 57 -8.22 -0.37 -5.75
CA PRO A 57 -8.84 -0.71 -7.03
C PRO A 57 -10.35 -0.96 -6.90
N LEU A 58 -10.83 -1.49 -5.77
CA LEU A 58 -12.26 -1.68 -5.49
C LEU A 58 -12.99 -0.34 -5.30
N VAL A 59 -12.40 0.62 -4.60
CA VAL A 59 -12.95 1.97 -4.41
C VAL A 59 -13.10 2.68 -5.75
N ILE A 60 -12.05 2.65 -6.57
CA ILE A 60 -12.08 3.28 -7.89
C ILE A 60 -13.07 2.57 -8.80
N GLY A 61 -13.09 1.22 -8.80
CA GLY A 61 -14.01 0.45 -9.61
C GLY A 61 -15.47 0.66 -9.25
N SER A 62 -15.79 0.71 -7.95
CA SER A 62 -17.14 1.02 -7.46
C SER A 62 -17.58 2.43 -7.85
N ALA A 63 -16.70 3.43 -7.68
CA ALA A 63 -17.01 4.81 -8.01
C ALA A 63 -17.19 5.07 -9.52
N LEU A 64 -16.49 4.31 -10.36
CA LEU A 64 -16.57 4.42 -11.83
C LEU A 64 -17.52 3.41 -12.48
N GLY A 65 -18.15 2.54 -11.69
CA GLY A 65 -19.11 1.53 -12.18
C GLY A 65 -18.46 0.44 -13.04
N PHE A 66 -17.24 0.01 -12.72
CA PHE A 66 -16.61 -1.12 -13.42
C PHE A 66 -17.36 -2.42 -13.16
N ASP A 67 -17.47 -3.25 -14.19
CA ASP A 67 -18.05 -4.58 -14.06
C ASP A 67 -17.12 -5.50 -13.24
N VAL A 68 -17.66 -6.64 -12.83
CA VAL A 68 -16.93 -7.62 -12.00
C VAL A 68 -15.68 -8.10 -12.73
N ALA A 69 -15.76 -8.38 -14.03
CA ALA A 69 -14.64 -8.87 -14.81
C ALA A 69 -13.47 -7.86 -14.86
N THR A 70 -13.77 -6.57 -15.11
CA THR A 70 -12.74 -5.52 -15.10
C THR A 70 -12.18 -5.31 -13.69
N SER A 71 -13.04 -5.31 -12.66
CA SER A 71 -12.62 -5.15 -11.26
C SER A 71 -11.67 -6.27 -10.82
N THR A 72 -12.01 -7.53 -11.12
CA THR A 72 -11.14 -8.70 -10.85
C THR A 72 -9.82 -8.62 -11.60
N ALA A 73 -9.84 -8.22 -12.87
CA ALA A 73 -8.63 -8.07 -13.67
C ALA A 73 -7.73 -6.95 -13.14
N LEU A 74 -8.31 -5.81 -12.73
CA LEU A 74 -7.59 -4.71 -12.10
C LEU A 74 -6.98 -5.12 -10.75
N MET A 75 -7.72 -5.86 -9.92
CA MET A 75 -7.20 -6.39 -8.66
C MET A 75 -6.00 -7.32 -8.88
N SER A 76 -6.10 -8.25 -9.84
CA SER A 76 -4.98 -9.13 -10.21
C SER A 76 -3.76 -8.32 -10.68
N ALA A 77 -3.99 -7.32 -11.54
CA ALA A 77 -2.94 -6.43 -12.02
C ALA A 77 -2.32 -5.60 -10.90
N THR A 78 -3.12 -5.10 -9.94
CA THR A 78 -2.65 -4.37 -8.74
C THR A 78 -1.76 -5.24 -7.88
N ILE A 79 -2.19 -6.47 -7.56
CA ILE A 79 -1.41 -7.42 -6.76
C ILE A 79 -0.09 -7.76 -7.46
N LEU A 80 -0.13 -7.99 -8.78
CA LEU A 80 1.06 -8.26 -9.58
C LEU A 80 2.02 -7.06 -9.58
N ALA A 81 1.52 -5.86 -9.84
CA ALA A 81 2.31 -4.64 -9.88
C ALA A 81 2.95 -4.35 -8.51
N ALA A 82 2.19 -4.51 -7.43
CA ALA A 82 2.66 -4.40 -6.05
C ALA A 82 3.81 -5.39 -5.76
N GLY A 83 3.69 -6.63 -6.23
CA GLY A 83 4.72 -7.65 -6.10
C GLY A 83 6.01 -7.29 -6.86
N ILE A 84 5.88 -6.83 -8.10
CA ILE A 84 7.03 -6.39 -8.92
C ILE A 84 7.72 -5.19 -8.28
N ALA A 85 6.95 -4.17 -7.89
CA ALA A 85 7.47 -2.97 -7.24
C ALA A 85 8.16 -3.30 -5.92
N THR A 86 7.55 -4.14 -5.08
CA THR A 86 8.14 -4.63 -3.82
C THR A 86 9.47 -5.34 -4.05
N PHE A 87 9.53 -6.22 -5.06
CA PHE A 87 10.75 -6.92 -5.41
C PHE A 87 11.87 -5.97 -5.85
N ILE A 88 11.55 -5.01 -6.73
CA ILE A 88 12.51 -4.00 -7.21
C ILE A 88 13.00 -3.14 -6.05
N GLN A 89 12.08 -2.65 -5.21
CA GLN A 89 12.38 -1.80 -4.06
C GLN A 89 13.30 -2.48 -3.05
N SER A 90 12.98 -3.74 -2.71
CA SER A 90 13.69 -4.51 -1.68
C SER A 90 15.00 -5.15 -2.16
N LYS A 91 15.07 -5.57 -3.43
CA LYS A 91 16.30 -6.14 -4.02
C LYS A 91 17.28 -5.05 -4.46
N GLY A 92 16.75 -3.98 -5.03
CA GLY A 92 17.47 -2.92 -5.72
C GLY A 92 18.07 -3.39 -7.05
N ILE A 93 17.78 -2.65 -8.13
CA ILE A 93 18.31 -2.88 -9.48
C ILE A 93 18.99 -1.58 -9.94
N GLY A 94 20.33 -1.57 -9.92
CA GLY A 94 21.10 -0.38 -10.25
C GLY A 94 20.80 0.81 -9.31
N PRO A 95 20.35 1.96 -9.82
CA PRO A 95 19.97 3.12 -9.01
C PRO A 95 18.54 3.02 -8.44
N ILE A 96 17.76 2.00 -8.78
CA ILE A 96 16.36 1.87 -8.38
C ILE A 96 16.29 0.93 -7.16
N GLY A 97 15.57 1.34 -6.12
CA GLY A 97 15.31 0.53 -4.93
C GLY A 97 16.17 0.91 -3.72
N SER A 98 15.51 1.06 -2.57
CA SER A 98 16.13 1.41 -1.28
C SER A 98 16.88 0.25 -0.62
N LYS A 99 16.67 -1.00 -1.07
CA LYS A 99 17.25 -2.22 -0.48
C LYS A 99 16.93 -2.41 1.00
N THR A 100 15.72 -2.03 1.40
CA THR A 100 15.19 -2.22 2.76
C THR A 100 13.97 -3.16 2.72
N ALA A 101 13.42 -3.55 3.88
CA ALA A 101 12.19 -4.33 3.97
C ALA A 101 10.93 -3.48 3.71
N CYS A 102 10.90 -2.81 2.56
CA CYS A 102 9.82 -1.92 2.15
C CYS A 102 8.89 -2.65 1.19
N ILE A 103 7.64 -2.85 1.63
CA ILE A 103 6.56 -3.38 0.79
C ILE A 103 5.94 -2.23 0.01
N MET A 104 5.57 -2.50 -1.23
CA MET A 104 4.96 -1.55 -2.14
C MET A 104 3.55 -2.00 -2.52
N GLY A 105 2.69 -1.04 -2.82
CA GLY A 105 1.32 -1.30 -3.27
C GLY A 105 0.62 -0.04 -3.74
N THR A 106 -0.61 -0.18 -4.22
CA THR A 106 -1.41 0.96 -4.65
C THR A 106 -1.85 1.81 -3.47
N ASP A 107 -1.60 3.12 -3.57
CA ASP A 107 -1.90 4.06 -2.49
C ASP A 107 -3.27 4.72 -2.60
N PHE A 108 -3.88 4.98 -1.45
CA PHE A 108 -5.17 5.66 -1.37
C PHE A 108 -5.14 7.12 -1.83
N THR A 109 -4.00 7.79 -1.77
CA THR A 109 -3.81 9.14 -2.33
C THR A 109 -4.22 9.23 -3.79
N PHE A 110 -4.13 8.12 -4.54
CA PHE A 110 -4.51 8.06 -5.94
C PHE A 110 -5.99 7.78 -6.19
N ALA A 111 -6.78 7.43 -5.17
CA ALA A 111 -8.21 7.12 -5.35
C ALA A 111 -8.99 8.31 -5.92
N THR A 112 -8.96 9.45 -5.24
CA THR A 112 -9.64 10.68 -5.67
C THR A 112 -9.22 11.16 -7.06
N PRO A 113 -7.92 11.32 -7.38
CA PRO A 113 -7.52 11.75 -8.72
C PRO A 113 -7.83 10.71 -9.81
N ALA A 114 -7.75 9.41 -9.50
CA ALA A 114 -8.14 8.37 -10.45
C ALA A 114 -9.65 8.40 -10.74
N ILE A 115 -10.51 8.60 -9.73
CA ILE A 115 -11.95 8.75 -9.93
C ILE A 115 -12.25 10.01 -10.77
N ALA A 116 -11.59 11.13 -10.47
CA ALA A 116 -11.77 12.39 -11.20
C ALA A 116 -11.41 12.26 -12.69
N VAL A 117 -10.28 11.62 -13.00
CA VAL A 117 -9.84 11.37 -14.39
C VAL A 117 -10.70 10.29 -15.05
N GLY A 118 -11.00 9.21 -14.35
CA GLY A 118 -11.80 8.09 -14.85
C GLY A 118 -13.22 8.51 -15.24
N SER A 119 -13.81 9.46 -14.53
CA SER A 119 -15.15 9.99 -14.81
C SER A 119 -15.24 10.73 -16.15
N VAL A 120 -14.10 11.19 -16.71
CA VAL A 120 -14.06 11.94 -17.97
C VAL A 120 -13.34 11.20 -19.10
N ALA A 121 -12.37 10.35 -18.78
CA ALA A 121 -11.47 9.72 -19.75
C ALA A 121 -11.37 8.19 -19.59
N GLY A 122 -12.10 7.61 -18.63
CA GLY A 122 -12.08 6.18 -18.33
C GLY A 122 -10.72 5.66 -17.90
N LEU A 123 -10.57 4.34 -17.96
CA LEU A 123 -9.30 3.64 -17.69
C LEU A 123 -8.12 4.12 -18.55
N PRO A 124 -8.26 4.40 -19.87
CA PRO A 124 -7.13 4.90 -20.67
C PRO A 124 -6.52 6.18 -20.10
N GLY A 125 -7.36 7.12 -19.63
CA GLY A 125 -6.93 8.36 -19.02
C GLY A 125 -6.23 8.14 -17.69
N ILE A 126 -6.76 7.25 -16.83
CA ILE A 126 -6.12 6.87 -15.56
C ILE A 126 -4.74 6.26 -15.82
N ILE A 127 -4.65 5.31 -16.76
CA ILE A 127 -3.39 4.61 -17.08
C ILE A 127 -2.36 5.61 -17.64
N GLY A 128 -2.77 6.50 -18.54
CA GLY A 128 -1.89 7.54 -19.08
C GLY A 128 -1.42 8.51 -17.99
N ALA A 129 -2.31 8.90 -17.07
CA ALA A 129 -1.98 9.74 -15.93
C ALA A 129 -1.02 9.04 -14.94
N THR A 130 -1.20 7.75 -14.68
CA THR A 130 -0.30 6.92 -13.86
C THR A 130 1.10 6.85 -14.47
N ILE A 131 1.22 6.61 -15.78
CA ILE A 131 2.53 6.48 -16.43
C ILE A 131 3.25 7.83 -16.53
N LEU A 132 2.56 8.88 -16.96
CA LEU A 132 3.16 10.21 -17.09
C LEU A 132 3.40 10.87 -15.74
N GLY A 133 2.46 10.70 -14.80
CA GLY A 133 2.57 11.24 -13.45
C GLY A 133 3.70 10.61 -12.65
N ALA A 134 4.02 9.34 -12.89
CA ALA A 134 5.19 8.68 -12.30
C ALA A 134 6.52 9.43 -12.58
N LEU A 135 6.61 10.20 -13.67
CA LEU A 135 7.78 11.04 -13.94
C LEU A 135 8.00 12.10 -12.85
N VAL A 136 6.95 12.52 -12.16
CA VAL A 136 7.04 13.44 -11.02
C VAL A 136 7.91 12.83 -9.93
N GLU A 137 7.60 11.60 -9.48
CA GLU A 137 8.43 10.91 -8.48
C GLU A 137 9.84 10.62 -8.98
N VAL A 138 10.00 10.24 -10.25
CA VAL A 138 11.32 10.05 -10.85
C VAL A 138 12.15 11.34 -10.73
N ILE A 139 11.58 12.49 -11.07
CA ILE A 139 12.27 13.78 -10.95
C ILE A 139 12.56 14.11 -9.48
N LEU A 140 11.57 13.98 -8.60
CA LEU A 140 11.70 14.30 -7.17
C LEU A 140 12.74 13.42 -6.47
N SER A 141 12.92 12.17 -6.94
CA SER A 141 13.91 11.23 -6.41
C SER A 141 15.36 11.76 -6.45
N PHE A 142 15.67 12.64 -7.40
CA PHE A 142 16.99 13.29 -7.51
C PHE A 142 17.16 14.45 -6.53
N PHE A 143 16.06 15.01 -6.01
CA PHE A 143 16.02 16.20 -5.16
C PHE A 143 15.49 15.91 -3.74
N ILE A 144 15.67 14.69 -3.23
CA ILE A 144 15.16 14.29 -1.91
C ILE A 144 15.69 15.14 -0.76
N LYS A 145 16.99 15.49 -0.77
CA LYS A 145 17.59 16.30 0.31
C LYS A 145 16.87 17.63 0.57
N PRO A 146 16.60 18.49 -0.43
CA PRO A 146 15.82 19.70 -0.21
C PRO A 146 14.35 19.41 0.09
N ILE A 147 13.73 18.42 -0.54
CA ILE A 147 12.33 18.03 -0.30
C ILE A 147 12.09 17.69 1.16
N MET A 148 13.01 16.94 1.78
CA MET A 148 12.95 16.55 3.19
C MET A 148 12.84 17.74 4.17
N LYS A 149 13.19 18.97 3.77
CA LYS A 149 13.04 20.17 4.61
C LYS A 149 11.62 20.74 4.60
N PHE A 150 10.85 20.49 3.54
CA PHE A 150 9.51 21.05 3.38
C PHE A 150 8.42 20.23 4.07
N PHE A 151 8.75 19.02 4.53
CA PHE A 151 7.78 18.06 5.05
C PHE A 151 8.22 17.52 6.42
N PRO A 152 8.15 18.35 7.48
CA PRO A 152 8.39 17.88 8.84
C PRO A 152 7.34 16.84 9.25
N PRO A 153 7.59 16.01 10.28
CA PRO A 153 6.68 14.95 10.73
C PRO A 153 5.23 15.42 10.95
N LEU A 154 5.04 16.67 11.38
CA LEU A 154 3.72 17.29 11.53
C LEU A 154 2.95 17.31 10.20
N VAL A 155 3.58 17.73 9.10
CA VAL A 155 2.93 17.81 7.78
C VAL A 155 2.59 16.41 7.27
N THR A 156 3.54 15.47 7.37
CA THR A 156 3.32 14.08 6.96
C THR A 156 2.15 13.46 7.73
N GLY A 157 2.12 13.62 9.06
CA GLY A 157 1.04 13.10 9.90
C GLY A 157 -0.32 13.72 9.59
N THR A 158 -0.39 15.04 9.37
CA THR A 158 -1.65 15.72 9.01
C THR A 158 -2.18 15.22 7.66
N VAL A 159 -1.33 15.05 6.64
CA VAL A 159 -1.75 14.57 5.33
C VAL A 159 -2.29 13.14 5.40
N ILE A 160 -1.59 12.23 6.09
CA ILE A 160 -2.04 10.84 6.30
C ILE A 160 -3.40 10.81 7.02
N CYS A 161 -3.59 11.65 8.04
CA CYS A 161 -4.86 11.76 8.75
C CYS A 161 -5.99 12.23 7.81
N LEU A 162 -5.74 13.23 6.98
CA LEU A 162 -6.73 13.73 6.01
C LEU A 162 -7.10 12.68 4.98
N ILE A 163 -6.14 11.91 4.45
CA ILE A 163 -6.42 10.81 3.52
C ILE A 163 -7.40 9.81 4.16
N GLY A 164 -7.11 9.36 5.39
CA GLY A 164 -8.00 8.46 6.13
C GLY A 164 -9.41 9.03 6.34
N LEU A 165 -9.50 10.30 6.77
CA LEU A 165 -10.80 10.98 6.99
C LEU A 165 -11.60 11.13 5.68
N THR A 166 -10.96 11.43 4.56
CA THR A 166 -11.64 11.60 3.27
C THR A 166 -12.19 10.29 2.68
N LEU A 167 -11.75 9.14 3.18
CA LEU A 167 -12.22 7.82 2.75
C LEU A 167 -13.33 7.24 3.63
N LEU A 168 -13.63 7.88 4.77
CA LEU A 168 -14.73 7.47 5.63
C LEU A 168 -16.08 7.42 4.89
N PRO A 169 -16.43 8.37 4.00
CA PRO A 169 -17.68 8.30 3.24
C PRO A 169 -17.77 7.01 2.39
N VAL A 170 -16.69 6.66 1.68
CA VAL A 170 -16.65 5.43 0.87
C VAL A 170 -16.82 4.18 1.74
N SER A 171 -16.19 4.16 2.91
CA SER A 171 -16.32 3.04 3.86
C SER A 171 -17.74 2.91 4.41
N ILE A 172 -18.42 4.03 4.66
CA ILE A 172 -19.82 4.07 5.10
C ILE A 172 -20.74 3.59 3.97
N ASP A 173 -20.52 4.04 2.73
CA ASP A 173 -21.29 3.59 1.58
C ASP A 173 -21.18 2.06 1.41
N TRP A 174 -19.98 1.49 1.56
CA TRP A 174 -19.78 0.04 1.54
C TRP A 174 -20.46 -0.68 2.70
N ALA A 175 -20.37 -0.14 3.92
CA ALA A 175 -21.07 -0.68 5.08
C ALA A 175 -22.60 -0.64 4.92
N ALA A 176 -23.12 0.33 4.16
CA ALA A 176 -24.53 0.43 3.83
C ALA A 176 -24.97 -0.53 2.70
N GLY A 177 -24.06 -1.24 2.02
CA GLY A 177 -24.37 -2.15 0.91
C GLY A 177 -23.88 -1.69 -0.46
N GLY A 178 -23.21 -0.53 -0.54
CA GLY A 178 -22.66 0.05 -1.76
C GLY A 178 -23.57 1.12 -2.37
N SER A 179 -22.98 2.23 -2.80
CA SER A 179 -23.74 3.34 -3.40
C SER A 179 -24.56 2.87 -4.60
N GLY A 180 -25.86 3.17 -4.59
CA GLY A 180 -26.80 2.76 -5.64
C GLY A 180 -27.39 1.35 -5.50
N ALA A 181 -27.05 0.61 -4.44
CA ALA A 181 -27.66 -0.70 -4.16
C ALA A 181 -29.15 -0.58 -3.79
N SER A 182 -29.96 -1.56 -4.20
CA SER A 182 -31.39 -1.61 -3.88
C SER A 182 -31.67 -1.76 -2.38
N ASP A 183 -30.72 -2.37 -1.66
CA ASP A 183 -30.74 -2.61 -0.22
C ASP A 183 -29.80 -1.66 0.53
N TYR A 184 -29.54 -0.48 -0.04
CA TYR A 184 -28.72 0.54 0.62
C TYR A 184 -29.27 0.90 2.01
N GLY A 185 -28.39 0.85 3.00
CA GLY A 185 -28.73 1.07 4.41
C GLY A 185 -29.47 -0.10 5.06
N SER A 186 -29.45 -1.30 4.48
CA SER A 186 -30.07 -2.46 5.12
C SER A 186 -29.42 -2.74 6.48
N MET A 187 -30.26 -3.11 7.45
CA MET A 187 -29.79 -3.39 8.81
C MET A 187 -28.81 -4.58 8.83
N ILE A 188 -28.94 -5.51 7.86
CA ILE A 188 -28.05 -6.66 7.76
C ILE A 188 -26.64 -6.26 7.30
N ASN A 189 -26.51 -5.39 6.29
CA ASN A 189 -25.23 -4.88 5.82
C ASN A 189 -24.51 -4.12 6.93
N ILE A 190 -25.23 -3.22 7.62
CA ILE A 190 -24.70 -2.43 8.73
C ILE A 190 -24.29 -3.33 9.90
N ALA A 191 -25.09 -4.34 10.26
CA ALA A 191 -24.77 -5.27 11.34
C ALA A 191 -23.52 -6.10 11.04
N ILE A 192 -23.37 -6.60 9.82
CA ILE A 192 -22.17 -7.35 9.39
C ILE A 192 -20.94 -6.43 9.43
N ALA A 193 -21.04 -5.22 8.87
CA ALA A 193 -19.95 -4.26 8.87
C ALA A 193 -19.52 -3.87 10.29
N ALA A 194 -20.48 -3.57 11.17
CA ALA A 194 -20.22 -3.26 12.58
C ALA A 194 -19.58 -4.45 13.31
N PHE A 195 -20.06 -5.66 13.08
CA PHE A 195 -19.48 -6.87 13.65
C PHE A 195 -18.02 -7.06 13.20
N VAL A 196 -17.75 -7.00 11.89
CA VAL A 196 -16.39 -7.16 11.33
C VAL A 196 -15.46 -6.08 11.87
N MET A 197 -15.92 -4.84 11.97
CA MET A 197 -15.15 -3.73 12.54
C MET A 197 -14.79 -4.00 14.01
N ILE A 198 -15.79 -4.30 14.86
CA ILE A 198 -15.56 -4.58 16.29
C ILE A 198 -14.63 -5.78 16.45
N PHE A 199 -14.88 -6.87 15.73
CA PHE A 199 -14.05 -8.06 15.75
C PHE A 199 -12.60 -7.76 15.36
N THR A 200 -12.40 -6.99 14.28
CA THR A 200 -11.07 -6.58 13.81
C THR A 200 -10.33 -5.73 14.84
N ILE A 201 -11.01 -4.77 15.47
CA ILE A 201 -10.42 -3.90 16.50
C ILE A 201 -10.03 -4.72 17.73
N LEU A 202 -10.93 -5.59 18.22
CA LEU A 202 -10.64 -6.45 19.36
C LEU A 202 -9.47 -7.39 19.07
N LEU A 203 -9.43 -7.97 17.88
CA LEU A 203 -8.34 -8.86 17.47
C LEU A 203 -7.01 -8.11 17.30
N ASN A 204 -7.04 -6.87 16.80
CA ASN A 204 -5.85 -6.04 16.71
C ASN A 204 -5.31 -5.68 18.10
N HIS A 205 -6.19 -5.28 19.02
CA HIS A 205 -5.83 -4.82 20.36
C HIS A 205 -5.39 -5.96 21.29
N TYR A 206 -6.11 -7.08 21.31
CA TYR A 206 -5.82 -8.22 22.20
C TYR A 206 -4.96 -9.31 21.55
N GLY A 207 -4.86 -9.32 20.21
CA GLY A 207 -4.01 -10.25 19.48
C GLY A 207 -2.53 -10.02 19.75
N LYS A 208 -1.71 -11.05 19.52
CA LYS A 208 -0.25 -10.97 19.65
C LYS A 208 0.44 -11.36 18.36
N GLY A 209 1.54 -10.68 18.04
CA GLY A 209 2.39 -10.98 16.88
C GLY A 209 1.60 -10.95 15.57
N ILE A 210 1.63 -12.07 14.84
CA ILE A 210 0.97 -12.24 13.52
C ILE A 210 -0.54 -11.98 13.61
N ILE A 211 -1.20 -12.41 14.69
CA ILE A 211 -2.67 -12.29 14.80
C ILE A 211 -3.11 -10.82 14.87
N SER A 212 -2.38 -10.00 15.62
CA SER A 212 -2.66 -8.55 15.70
C SER A 212 -2.36 -7.87 14.35
N SER A 213 -1.24 -8.21 13.72
CA SER A 213 -0.85 -7.65 12.42
C SER A 213 -1.74 -8.07 11.26
N ALA A 214 -2.36 -9.24 11.31
CA ALA A 214 -3.25 -9.78 10.28
C ALA A 214 -4.74 -9.59 10.64
N SER A 215 -5.06 -8.78 11.66
CA SER A 215 -6.41 -8.65 12.18
C SER A 215 -7.43 -8.24 11.12
N ILE A 216 -7.04 -7.35 10.20
CA ILE A 216 -7.88 -6.89 9.08
C ILE A 216 -8.22 -8.06 8.15
N LEU A 217 -7.22 -8.85 7.73
CA LEU A 217 -7.44 -10.01 6.88
C LEU A 217 -8.31 -11.06 7.56
N ILE A 218 -8.06 -11.36 8.83
CA ILE A 218 -8.84 -12.32 9.60
C ILE A 218 -10.29 -11.81 9.74
N GLY A 219 -10.48 -10.52 10.01
CA GLY A 219 -11.80 -9.88 10.05
C GLY A 219 -12.55 -10.00 8.73
N MET A 220 -11.87 -9.77 7.60
CA MET A 220 -12.46 -9.97 6.26
C MET A 220 -12.87 -11.43 6.04
N ILE A 221 -12.02 -12.40 6.41
CA ILE A 221 -12.35 -13.84 6.28
C ILE A 221 -13.57 -14.20 7.13
N VAL A 222 -13.62 -13.74 8.39
CA VAL A 222 -14.76 -14.00 9.28
C VAL A 222 -16.04 -13.36 8.73
N GLY A 223 -15.97 -12.12 8.25
CA GLY A 223 -17.10 -11.45 7.58
C GLY A 223 -17.57 -12.22 6.35
N TYR A 224 -16.64 -12.65 5.50
CA TYR A 224 -16.94 -13.48 4.34
C TYR A 224 -17.67 -14.78 4.72
N ILE A 225 -17.20 -15.49 5.76
CA ILE A 225 -17.84 -16.72 6.24
C ILE A 225 -19.28 -16.46 6.73
N ILE A 226 -19.53 -15.32 7.39
CA ILE A 226 -20.88 -14.92 7.84
C ILE A 226 -21.81 -14.65 6.66
N CYS A 227 -21.30 -14.09 5.57
CA CYS A 227 -22.08 -13.81 4.36
C CYS A 227 -22.51 -15.07 3.59
N ILE A 228 -21.81 -16.21 3.75
CA ILE A 228 -22.13 -17.48 3.06
C ILE A 228 -23.54 -17.99 3.40
N PRO A 229 -23.91 -18.25 4.68
CA PRO A 229 -25.24 -18.74 5.03
C PRO A 229 -26.35 -17.70 4.77
N LEU A 230 -25.99 -16.42 4.62
CA LEU A 230 -26.93 -15.34 4.27
C LEU A 230 -27.21 -15.26 2.76
N GLY A 231 -26.51 -16.05 1.93
CA GLY A 231 -26.70 -16.07 0.48
C GLY A 231 -26.19 -14.80 -0.22
N MET A 232 -25.31 -14.04 0.42
CA MET A 232 -24.79 -12.76 -0.08
C MET A 232 -23.54 -12.92 -0.97
N ILE A 233 -23.08 -14.15 -1.22
CA ILE A 233 -21.87 -14.45 -1.98
C ILE A 233 -22.24 -15.21 -3.25
N ASP A 234 -21.79 -14.68 -4.39
CA ASP A 234 -21.83 -15.38 -5.66
C ASP A 234 -20.49 -16.09 -5.92
N PHE A 235 -20.52 -17.43 -5.96
CA PHE A 235 -19.35 -18.26 -6.24
C PHE A 235 -19.09 -18.48 -7.74
N SER A 236 -19.98 -17.98 -8.61
CA SER A 236 -19.87 -18.17 -10.06
C SER A 236 -18.63 -17.49 -10.62
N THR A 237 -18.31 -16.28 -10.13
CA THR A 237 -17.11 -15.50 -10.49
C THR A 237 -15.82 -16.29 -10.25
N VAL A 238 -15.70 -16.90 -9.07
CA VAL A 238 -14.55 -17.73 -8.68
C VAL A 238 -14.47 -18.99 -9.53
N LYS A 239 -15.61 -19.60 -9.84
CA LYS A 239 -15.69 -20.83 -10.64
C LYS A 239 -15.22 -20.59 -12.08
N GLU A 240 -15.68 -19.50 -12.69
CA GLU A 240 -15.39 -19.09 -14.07
C GLU A 240 -13.99 -18.49 -14.23
N ALA A 241 -13.41 -17.94 -13.16
CA ALA A 241 -12.06 -17.42 -13.18
C ALA A 241 -11.03 -18.51 -13.56
N SER A 242 -10.15 -18.15 -14.48
CA SER A 242 -9.03 -19.01 -14.91
C SER A 242 -8.04 -19.21 -13.77
N TRP A 243 -7.41 -20.38 -13.71
CA TRP A 243 -6.39 -20.69 -12.70
C TRP A 243 -5.14 -19.83 -12.84
N ILE A 244 -4.69 -19.58 -14.06
CA ILE A 244 -3.54 -18.73 -14.38
C ILE A 244 -3.96 -17.77 -15.49
N SER A 245 -3.66 -16.48 -15.32
CA SER A 245 -3.80 -15.49 -16.39
C SER A 245 -2.68 -14.47 -16.31
N PHE A 246 -2.17 -14.07 -17.47
CA PHE A 246 -1.20 -13.00 -17.58
C PHE A 246 -1.93 -11.72 -17.98
N PRO A 247 -1.73 -10.60 -17.25
CA PRO A 247 -2.33 -9.33 -17.65
C PRO A 247 -1.75 -8.91 -19.01
N LYS A 248 -2.64 -8.48 -19.91
CA LYS A 248 -2.22 -7.93 -21.20
C LYS A 248 -1.71 -6.53 -20.98
N ILE A 249 -0.47 -6.28 -21.40
CA ILE A 249 0.12 -4.94 -21.33
C ILE A 249 -0.75 -3.99 -22.16
N PHE A 250 -1.14 -2.85 -21.56
CA PHE A 250 -2.04 -1.86 -22.15
C PHE A 250 -3.42 -2.40 -22.58
N GLN A 251 -3.96 -3.40 -21.87
CA GLN A 251 -5.27 -4.01 -22.18
C GLN A 251 -6.39 -2.98 -22.40
N TYR A 252 -6.42 -1.94 -21.58
CA TYR A 252 -7.50 -0.94 -21.56
C TYR A 252 -7.17 0.30 -22.41
N GLY A 253 -6.04 0.32 -23.12
CA GLY A 253 -5.54 1.49 -23.85
C GLY A 253 -4.83 2.50 -22.95
N VAL A 254 -4.21 3.51 -23.57
CA VAL A 254 -3.48 4.58 -22.88
C VAL A 254 -3.77 5.92 -23.55
N ASP A 255 -4.17 6.91 -22.76
CA ASP A 255 -4.32 8.29 -23.21
C ASP A 255 -3.28 9.21 -22.55
N PHE A 256 -2.25 9.58 -23.30
CA PHE A 256 -1.15 10.43 -22.86
C PHE A 256 -1.48 11.93 -22.88
N ASN A 257 -2.65 12.31 -22.38
CA ASN A 257 -3.05 13.69 -22.26
C ASN A 257 -2.58 14.29 -20.93
N PHE A 258 -1.70 15.28 -21.00
CA PHE A 258 -1.16 15.98 -19.83
C PHE A 258 -2.23 16.59 -18.90
N LYS A 259 -3.43 16.90 -19.41
CA LYS A 259 -4.54 17.40 -18.57
C LYS A 259 -4.93 16.40 -17.49
N TYR A 260 -4.83 15.10 -17.76
CA TYR A 260 -5.15 14.03 -16.81
C TYR A 260 -4.04 13.81 -15.77
N VAL A 261 -2.83 14.32 -16.02
CA VAL A 261 -1.72 14.25 -15.06
C VAL A 261 -1.90 15.24 -13.92
N ILE A 262 -2.54 16.39 -14.18
CA ILE A 262 -2.66 17.49 -13.21
C ILE A 262 -3.25 17.03 -11.87
N PRO A 263 -4.36 16.26 -11.82
CA PRO A 263 -4.90 15.75 -10.56
C PRO A 263 -3.96 14.78 -9.81
N PHE A 264 -3.07 14.09 -10.53
CA PHE A 264 -2.14 13.11 -9.95
C PHE A 264 -0.90 13.77 -9.34
N ILE A 265 -0.51 14.97 -9.78
CA ILE A 265 0.72 15.65 -9.30
C ILE A 265 0.72 15.82 -7.76
N PRO A 266 -0.35 16.32 -7.11
CA PRO A 266 -0.39 16.41 -5.65
C PRO A 266 -0.27 15.04 -4.97
N ALA A 267 -0.91 14.00 -5.50
CA ALA A 267 -0.83 12.66 -4.96
C ALA A 267 0.62 12.13 -5.00
N TYR A 268 1.31 12.30 -6.13
CA TYR A 268 2.72 11.92 -6.28
C TYR A 268 3.68 12.71 -5.36
N LEU A 269 3.36 13.96 -5.04
CA LEU A 269 4.10 14.73 -4.05
C LEU A 269 3.90 14.16 -2.64
N VAL A 270 2.66 13.81 -2.30
CA VAL A 270 2.31 13.21 -1.01
C VAL A 270 2.98 11.85 -0.83
N THR A 271 2.93 10.99 -1.84
CA THR A 271 3.53 9.65 -1.79
C THR A 271 5.05 9.71 -1.69
N THR A 272 5.70 10.68 -2.34
CA THR A 272 7.13 10.94 -2.17
C THR A 272 7.48 11.17 -0.69
N ILE A 273 6.68 11.97 0.01
CA ILE A 273 6.87 12.29 1.43
C ILE A 273 6.63 11.06 2.29
N GLU A 274 5.55 10.33 2.00
CA GLU A 274 5.23 9.08 2.70
C GLU A 274 6.37 8.07 2.58
N THR A 275 6.90 7.85 1.38
CA THR A 275 8.03 6.94 1.16
C THR A 275 9.28 7.41 1.91
N VAL A 276 9.60 8.71 1.89
CA VAL A 276 10.71 9.25 2.67
C VAL A 276 10.53 8.93 4.16
N GLY A 277 9.33 9.15 4.70
CA GLY A 277 8.99 8.82 6.09
C GLY A 277 9.12 7.33 6.38
N CYS A 278 8.57 6.48 5.51
CA CYS A 278 8.65 5.02 5.63
C CYS A 278 10.10 4.53 5.63
N LEU A 279 10.92 4.99 4.69
CA LEU A 279 12.31 4.55 4.58
C LEU A 279 13.17 5.03 5.75
N LYS A 280 12.92 6.24 6.26
CA LYS A 280 13.54 6.74 7.50
C LYS A 280 13.18 5.87 8.70
N ALA A 281 11.89 5.60 8.88
CA ALA A 281 11.41 4.76 9.98
C ALA A 281 11.96 3.32 9.89
N ILE A 282 12.00 2.73 8.68
CA ILE A 282 12.66 1.43 8.48
C ILE A 282 14.15 1.54 8.83
N SER A 283 14.84 2.59 8.39
CA SER A 283 16.28 2.76 8.63
C SER A 283 16.58 2.87 10.13
N GLN A 284 15.80 3.66 10.85
CA GLN A 284 15.88 3.83 12.30
C GLN A 284 15.63 2.52 13.04
N VAL A 285 14.50 1.84 12.79
CA VAL A 285 14.17 0.56 13.45
C VAL A 285 15.19 -0.53 13.10
N SER A 286 15.80 -0.44 11.91
CA SER A 286 16.80 -1.39 11.45
C SER A 286 18.23 -1.10 11.93
N GLY A 287 18.46 0.02 12.61
CA GLY A 287 19.78 0.46 13.05
C GLY A 287 20.75 0.78 11.89
N ILE A 288 20.24 1.27 10.76
CA ILE A 288 21.08 1.71 9.62
C ILE A 288 21.00 3.23 9.44
N GLU A 289 22.05 3.79 8.85
CA GLU A 289 22.14 5.23 8.59
C GLU A 289 21.04 5.73 7.63
N ASP A 290 20.48 6.88 7.98
CA ASP A 290 19.51 7.64 7.17
C ASP A 290 20.20 8.29 5.95
N ASP A 291 20.65 7.46 4.99
CA ASP A 291 21.34 7.92 3.78
C ASP A 291 20.33 8.50 2.76
N PRO A 292 20.39 9.81 2.44
CA PRO A 292 19.49 10.43 1.49
C PRO A 292 19.60 9.84 0.07
N LYS A 293 20.74 9.24 -0.29
CA LYS A 293 20.86 8.53 -1.57
C LYS A 293 19.98 7.30 -1.56
N ARG A 294 19.99 6.49 -0.50
CA ARG A 294 19.12 5.33 -0.35
C ARG A 294 17.65 5.70 -0.45
N ILE A 295 17.25 6.79 0.20
CA ILE A 295 15.87 7.30 0.14
C ILE A 295 15.53 7.74 -1.28
N GLY A 296 16.42 8.46 -1.96
CA GLY A 296 16.27 8.82 -3.38
C GLY A 296 16.06 7.60 -4.28
N LYS A 297 16.85 6.53 -4.10
CA LYS A 297 16.64 5.27 -4.83
C LYS A 297 15.29 4.63 -4.52
N GLY A 298 14.80 4.80 -3.29
CA GLY A 298 13.49 4.35 -2.85
C GLY A 298 12.36 5.06 -3.58
N VAL A 299 12.36 6.40 -3.58
CA VAL A 299 11.37 7.22 -4.30
C VAL A 299 11.44 7.00 -5.81
N LEU A 300 12.65 6.77 -6.36
CA LEU A 300 12.79 6.40 -7.76
C LEU A 300 12.10 5.06 -8.06
N SER A 301 12.10 4.12 -7.10
CA SER A 301 11.38 2.85 -7.23
C SER A 301 9.87 3.01 -7.19
N ASP A 302 9.35 4.01 -6.48
CA ASP A 302 7.92 4.35 -6.49
C ASP A 302 7.49 4.76 -7.90
N GLY A 303 8.21 5.72 -8.50
CA GLY A 303 7.93 6.17 -9.85
C GLY A 303 8.06 5.05 -10.89
N VAL A 304 9.14 4.26 -10.82
CA VAL A 304 9.31 3.11 -11.72
C VAL A 304 8.21 2.06 -11.50
N GLY A 305 7.86 1.78 -10.25
CA GLY A 305 6.79 0.86 -9.87
C GLY A 305 5.43 1.33 -10.40
N SER A 306 5.14 2.61 -10.28
CA SER A 306 3.93 3.27 -10.81
C SER A 306 3.87 3.21 -12.33
N ALA A 307 4.97 3.46 -13.03
CA ALA A 307 5.02 3.33 -14.49
C ALA A 307 4.77 1.88 -14.94
N ILE A 308 5.38 0.90 -14.26
CA ILE A 308 5.13 -0.53 -14.50
C ILE A 308 3.65 -0.87 -14.24
N ALA A 309 3.08 -0.36 -13.15
CA ALA A 309 1.69 -0.56 -12.80
C ALA A 309 0.75 -0.03 -13.90
N GLY A 310 1.00 1.17 -14.40
CA GLY A 310 0.27 1.71 -15.55
C GLY A 310 0.40 0.84 -16.81
N CYS A 311 1.58 0.32 -17.12
CA CYS A 311 1.76 -0.61 -18.23
C CYS A 311 0.95 -1.91 -18.07
N LEU A 312 0.81 -2.41 -16.85
CA LEU A 312 -0.03 -3.55 -16.50
C LEU A 312 -1.53 -3.21 -16.45
N GLY A 313 -1.89 -1.95 -16.69
CA GLY A 313 -3.26 -1.46 -16.72
C GLY A 313 -3.86 -1.17 -15.35
N THR A 314 -3.03 -0.89 -14.35
CA THR A 314 -3.47 -0.61 -12.97
C THR A 314 -2.94 0.74 -12.44
N PHE A 315 -3.16 0.97 -11.15
CA PHE A 315 -2.98 2.23 -10.45
C PHE A 315 -1.55 2.44 -9.91
N PRO A 316 -1.14 3.68 -9.58
CA PRO A 316 0.21 3.97 -9.11
C PRO A 316 0.59 3.23 -7.82
N ASN A 317 1.88 2.96 -7.62
CA ASN A 317 2.42 2.26 -6.46
C ASN A 317 3.29 3.17 -5.58
N THR A 318 3.20 2.99 -4.26
CA THR A 318 4.08 3.63 -3.27
C THR A 318 4.45 2.69 -2.13
N SER A 319 5.30 3.15 -1.21
CA SER A 319 5.72 2.44 -0.01
C SER A 319 4.58 2.33 1.01
N PHE A 320 4.33 1.12 1.51
CA PHE A 320 3.26 0.88 2.48
C PHE A 320 3.73 1.10 3.93
N SER A 321 3.17 2.14 4.56
CA SER A 321 3.48 2.53 5.94
C SER A 321 3.04 1.50 6.98
N GLN A 322 1.98 0.71 6.73
CA GLN A 322 1.55 -0.36 7.64
C GLN A 322 2.64 -1.41 7.86
N ASN A 323 3.40 -1.75 6.81
CA ASN A 323 4.46 -2.74 6.89
C ASN A 323 5.69 -2.25 7.66
N VAL A 324 5.90 -0.94 7.74
CA VAL A 324 6.93 -0.34 8.58
C VAL A 324 6.66 -0.64 10.05
N GLY A 325 5.40 -0.56 10.48
CA GLY A 325 4.96 -0.83 11.86
C GLY A 325 5.14 -2.28 12.32
N ILE A 326 5.28 -3.24 11.39
CA ILE A 326 5.45 -4.66 11.72
C ILE A 326 6.89 -4.99 12.11
N ILE A 327 7.86 -4.29 11.55
CA ILE A 327 9.29 -4.53 11.80
C ILE A 327 9.64 -4.43 13.29
N PRO A 328 9.25 -3.38 14.05
CA PRO A 328 9.56 -3.31 15.47
C PRO A 328 8.83 -4.40 16.29
N LEU A 329 7.65 -4.84 15.85
CA LEU A 329 6.86 -5.89 16.52
C LEU A 329 7.44 -7.30 16.30
N THR A 330 7.88 -7.59 15.08
CA THR A 330 8.42 -8.90 14.69
C THR A 330 9.91 -9.02 14.90
N LYS A 331 10.61 -7.87 15.00
CA LYS A 331 12.07 -7.78 15.03
C LYS A 331 12.72 -8.31 13.74
N VAL A 332 12.01 -8.26 12.61
CA VAL A 332 12.46 -8.74 11.30
C VAL A 332 12.55 -7.56 10.33
N ALA A 333 13.77 -7.10 10.06
CA ALA A 333 14.07 -6.04 9.09
C ALA A 333 14.65 -6.57 7.77
N SER A 334 14.75 -7.89 7.61
CA SER A 334 15.41 -8.52 6.46
C SER A 334 14.76 -8.16 5.14
N ARG A 335 15.54 -7.56 4.22
CA ARG A 335 15.07 -7.28 2.87
C ARG A 335 14.75 -8.56 2.08
N TYR A 336 15.35 -9.70 2.44
CA TYR A 336 15.08 -10.97 1.75
C TYR A 336 13.67 -11.51 2.06
N VAL A 337 13.13 -11.18 3.23
CA VAL A 337 11.72 -11.43 3.55
C VAL A 337 10.81 -10.58 2.66
N ALA A 338 11.13 -9.29 2.49
CA ALA A 338 10.36 -8.41 1.60
C ALA A 338 10.49 -8.80 0.11
N ILE A 339 11.67 -9.25 -0.33
CA ILE A 339 11.86 -9.85 -1.67
C ILE A 339 10.95 -11.07 -1.85
N MET A 340 10.89 -11.95 -0.84
CA MET A 340 10.01 -13.12 -0.87
C MET A 340 8.53 -12.72 -0.90
N ALA A 341 8.13 -11.70 -0.13
CA ALA A 341 6.79 -11.12 -0.20
C ALA A 341 6.47 -10.61 -1.62
N GLY A 342 7.41 -9.91 -2.27
CA GLY A 342 7.26 -9.49 -3.67
C GLY A 342 7.08 -10.65 -4.63
N ILE A 343 7.85 -11.73 -4.48
CA ILE A 343 7.72 -12.95 -5.30
C ILE A 343 6.35 -13.61 -5.09
N LEU A 344 5.90 -13.74 -3.84
CA LEU A 344 4.61 -14.32 -3.50
C LEU A 344 3.45 -13.49 -4.04
N LEU A 345 3.52 -12.15 -3.97
CA LEU A 345 2.54 -11.26 -4.59
C LEU A 345 2.52 -11.41 -6.12
N VAL A 346 3.68 -11.54 -6.77
CA VAL A 346 3.73 -11.83 -8.21
C VAL A 346 3.00 -13.13 -8.54
N ILE A 347 3.21 -14.18 -7.75
CA ILE A 347 2.51 -15.45 -7.92
C ILE A 347 1.00 -15.26 -7.73
N LEU A 348 0.57 -14.58 -6.66
CA LEU A 348 -0.85 -14.33 -6.38
C LEU A 348 -1.52 -13.49 -7.46
N GLY A 349 -0.84 -12.49 -8.01
CA GLY A 349 -1.37 -11.64 -9.09
C GLY A 349 -1.54 -12.36 -10.43
N LEU A 350 -0.90 -13.52 -10.62
CA LEU A 350 -1.08 -14.39 -11.77
C LEU A 350 -2.20 -15.42 -11.59
N LEU A 351 -2.87 -15.44 -10.44
CA LEU A 351 -3.95 -16.35 -10.09
C LEU A 351 -5.29 -15.59 -9.99
N PRO A 352 -6.03 -15.37 -11.10
CA PRO A 352 -7.30 -14.63 -11.09
C PRO A 352 -8.34 -15.18 -10.11
N LYS A 353 -8.32 -16.49 -9.83
CA LYS A 353 -9.19 -17.10 -8.81
C LYS A 353 -9.01 -16.52 -7.41
N PHE A 354 -7.84 -15.97 -7.10
CA PHE A 354 -7.60 -15.31 -5.83
C PHE A 354 -8.09 -13.85 -5.83
N ALA A 355 -8.18 -13.23 -7.01
CA ALA A 355 -8.73 -11.89 -7.17
C ALA A 355 -10.25 -11.88 -7.36
N ALA A 356 -10.82 -12.97 -7.87
CA ALA A 356 -12.27 -13.19 -8.01
C ALA A 356 -12.89 -13.51 -6.65
#